data_AF-A0A9N9N5G9-F1
#
_entry.id   AF-A0A9N9N5G9-F1
#
_cell.length_a   1.000
_cell.length_b   1.000
_cell.length_c   1.000
_cell.angle_alpha   90.00
_cell.angle_beta   90.00
_cell.angle_gamma   90.00
#
_symmetry.space_group_name_H-M   'P 1'
#
loop_
_entity.id
_entity.type
_entity.pdbx_description
1 polymer ?
#
loop_
_entity_poly.entity_id
_entity_poly.type
_entity_poly.pdbx_seq_one_letter_code
_entity_poly.pdbx_strand_id
1 'polypeptide(L)' 'YYSANARYLSDEAIKDIKTSFGKVPDAINTMAKKYRISVSRAKEYIENRERKQQMIDSYSSQ' A
#
# COMPACT_ATOMS: atom_id res chain seq x y z
N TYR A 1 -8.26 15.21 -6.72
CA TYR A 1 -8.27 16.12 -5.57
C TYR A 1 -7.70 15.39 -4.36
N TYR A 2 -6.44 15.66 -4.01
CA TYR A 2 -5.86 15.16 -2.75
C TYR A 2 -6.06 16.24 -1.68
N SER A 3 -6.76 15.91 -0.60
CA SER A 3 -7.03 16.85 0.49
C SER A 3 -5.73 17.15 1.27
N ALA A 4 -5.49 18.44 1.55
CA ALA A 4 -4.28 18.95 2.21
C ALA A 4 -4.08 18.47 3.68
N ASN A 5 -4.99 17.65 4.20
CA ASN A 5 -4.91 16.99 5.51
C ASN A 5 -4.57 15.49 5.40
N ALA A 6 -4.26 14.98 4.21
CA ALA A 6 -3.72 13.65 4.06
C ALA A 6 -2.34 13.62 4.74
N ARG A 7 -2.25 12.98 5.92
CA ARG A 7 -0.99 12.72 6.60
C ARG A 7 -0.09 11.96 5.63
N TYR A 8 0.85 12.67 5.01
CA TYR A 8 1.76 12.11 4.04
C TYR A 8 2.58 11.02 4.75
N LEU A 9 2.44 9.79 4.31
CA LEU A 9 3.26 8.68 4.79
C LEU A 9 4.65 8.83 4.17
N SER A 10 5.68 8.52 4.94
CA SER A 10 7.03 8.38 4.40
C SER A 10 7.10 7.19 3.45
N ASP A 11 8.06 7.22 2.52
CA ASP A 11 8.30 6.10 1.61
C ASP A 11 8.61 4.80 2.35
N GLU A 12 9.27 4.90 3.51
CA GLU A 12 9.52 3.77 4.41
C GLU A 12 8.21 3.19 4.97
N ALA A 13 7.28 4.04 5.42
CA ALA A 13 5.98 3.60 5.90
C ALA A 13 5.17 2.92 4.79
N ILE A 14 5.21 3.46 3.57
CA ILE A 14 4.57 2.84 2.40
C ILE A 14 5.20 1.48 2.08
N LYS A 15 6.54 1.37 2.14
CA LYS A 15 7.27 0.11 1.93
C LYS A 15 6.93 -0.94 3.00
N ASP A 16 6.82 -0.51 4.25
CA ASP A 16 6.43 -1.36 5.38
C ASP A 16 4.98 -1.88 5.19
N ILE A 17 4.03 -1.00 4.85
CA ILE A 17 2.63 -1.38 4.53
C ILE A 17 2.61 -2.44 3.41
N LYS A 18 3.34 -2.22 2.33
CA LYS A 18 3.42 -3.16 1.20
C LYS A 18 4.02 -4.51 1.58
N THR A 19 5.04 -4.51 2.44
CA THR A 19 5.77 -5.74 2.83
C THR A 19 5.03 -6.55 3.90
N SER A 20 4.12 -5.91 4.65
CA SER A 20 3.33 -6.58 5.68
C SER A 20 2.33 -7.61 5.12
N PHE A 21 1.89 -7.43 3.86
CA PHE A 21 0.97 -8.35 3.20
C PHE A 21 1.60 -9.74 3.00
N GLY A 22 0.96 -10.77 3.55
CA GLY A 22 1.48 -12.15 3.56
C GLY A 22 2.45 -12.47 4.70
N LYS A 23 2.88 -11.49 5.49
CA LYS A 23 3.71 -11.70 6.70
C LYS A 23 2.94 -11.46 8.00
N VAL A 24 2.01 -10.51 7.97
CA VAL A 24 1.21 -10.10 9.13
C VAL A 24 -0.23 -10.58 8.94
N PRO A 25 -0.81 -11.31 9.90
CA PRO A 25 -2.25 -11.60 9.91
C PRO A 25 -3.03 -10.29 9.92
N ASP A 26 -4.02 -10.16 9.04
CA ASP A 26 -4.80 -8.93 8.90
C ASP A 26 -3.93 -7.66 8.75
N ALA A 27 -2.98 -7.74 7.80
CA ALA A 27 -2.05 -6.66 7.48
C ALA A 27 -2.77 -5.32 7.23
N ILE A 28 -3.95 -5.33 6.61
CA ILE A 28 -4.69 -4.11 6.28
C ILE A 28 -5.10 -3.37 7.57
N ASN A 29 -5.78 -4.02 8.51
CA ASN A 29 -6.20 -3.36 9.75
C ASN A 29 -5.01 -3.04 10.66
N THR A 30 -4.02 -3.93 10.72
CA THR A 30 -2.82 -3.73 11.54
C THR A 30 -2.06 -2.49 11.11
N MET A 31 -1.86 -2.31 9.80
CA MET A 31 -1.11 -1.18 9.26
C MET A 31 -1.93 0.10 9.24
N ALA A 32 -3.25 0.01 9.02
CA ALA A 32 -4.16 1.14 9.19
C ALA A 32 -4.07 1.74 10.60
N LYS A 33 -4.10 0.89 11.63
CA LYS A 33 -3.94 1.31 13.03
C LYS A 33 -2.54 1.88 13.31
N LYS A 34 -1.49 1.16 12.89
CA LYS A 34 -0.08 1.55 13.12
C LYS A 34 0.23 2.95 12.58
N TYR A 35 -0.22 3.24 11.36
CA TYR A 35 0.05 4.51 10.70
C TYR A 35 -1.06 5.55 10.84
N ARG A 36 -2.12 5.23 11.60
CA ARG A 36 -3.30 6.09 11.78
C ARG A 36 -3.88 6.56 10.44
N ILE A 37 -4.00 5.63 9.50
CA ILE A 37 -4.60 5.85 8.19
C ILE A 37 -5.90 5.05 8.10
N SER A 38 -6.76 5.37 7.12
CA SER A 38 -7.95 4.57 6.89
C SER A 38 -7.61 3.18 6.35
N VAL A 39 -8.46 2.21 6.66
CA VAL A 39 -8.39 0.84 6.14
C VAL A 39 -8.36 0.85 4.60
N SER A 40 -9.18 1.68 3.96
CA SER A 40 -9.20 1.85 2.50
C SER A 40 -7.85 2.33 1.95
N ARG A 41 -7.16 3.24 2.65
CA ARG A 41 -5.85 3.74 2.24
C ARG A 41 -4.77 2.66 2.38
N ALA A 42 -4.80 1.88 3.46
CA ALA A 42 -3.90 0.74 3.64
C ALA A 42 -4.11 -0.32 2.54
N LYS A 43 -5.38 -0.60 2.21
CA LYS A 43 -5.77 -1.50 1.11
C LYS A 43 -5.25 -1.00 -0.23
N GLU A 44 -5.44 0.28 -0.56
CA GLU A 44 -4.89 0.89 -1.78
C GLU A 44 -3.37 0.72 -1.89
N TYR A 45 -2.59 0.85 -0.81
CA TYR A 45 -1.13 0.68 -0.87
C TYR A 45 -0.71 -0.77 -1.13
N ILE A 46 -1.48 -1.72 -0.58
CA ILE A 46 -1.26 -3.15 -0.76
C ILE A 46 -1.67 -3.57 -2.18
N GLU A 47 -2.87 -3.18 -2.64
CA GLU A 47 -3.40 -3.55 -3.96
C GLU A 47 -2.71 -2.80 -5.11
N ASN A 48 -2.26 -1.54 -4.90
CA ASN A 48 -1.45 -0.83 -5.92
C ASN A 48 -0.09 -1.49 -6.17
N ARG A 49 0.34 -2.47 -5.36
CA ARG A 49 1.47 -3.34 -5.72
C ARG A 49 1.16 -4.15 -6.97
N GLU A 50 -0.06 -4.70 -7.06
CA GLU A 50 -0.47 -5.54 -8.19
C GLU A 50 -0.61 -4.73 -9.48
N ARG A 51 -1.13 -3.50 -9.40
CA ARG A 51 -1.28 -2.64 -10.59
C ARG A 51 0.06 -2.27 -11.24
N LYS A 52 1.14 -2.16 -10.47
CA LYS A 52 2.50 -1.97 -11.03
C LYS A 52 3.13 -3.29 -11.51
N GLN A 53 2.87 -4.40 -10.83
CA GLN A 53 3.41 -5.70 -11.25
C GLN A 53 2.81 -6.15 -12.60
N GLN A 54 1.51 -5.95 -12.81
CA GLN A 54 0.86 -6.26 -14.09
C GLN A 54 1.38 -5.40 -15.27
N MET A 55 1.85 -4.17 -15.01
CA MET A 55 2.52 -3.36 -16.03
C MET A 55 3.95 -3.84 -16.34
N ILE A 56 4.67 -4.38 -15.36
CA ILE A 56 6.02 -4.93 -15.56
C ILE A 56 5.95 -6.25 -16.35
N ASP A 57 4.96 -7.08 -16.03
CA ASP A 57 4.74 -8.36 -16.71
C ASP A 57 4.23 -8.15 -18.16
N SER A 58 3.48 -7.07 -18.44
CA SER A 58 3.05 -6.76 -19.82
C SER A 58 4.17 -6.19 -20.70
N TYR A 59 5.24 -5.63 -20.13
CA TYR A 59 6.38 -5.09 -20.88
C TYR A 59 7.49 -6.11 -21.12
N SER A 60 7.45 -7.27 -20.47
CA SER A 60 8.47 -8.33 -20.61
C SER A 60 8.11 -9.41 -21.64
N SER A 61 7.06 -9.20 -22.45
CA SER A 61 6.54 -10.16 -23.43
C SER A 61 6.41 -9.60 -24.87
N GLN A 62 7.23 -8.62 -25.25
CA GLN A 62 7.40 -8.24 -26.67
C GLN A 62 8.87 -8.20 -27.06
#